data_AF-A0A8J5GG29-F1
#
_entry.id   AF-A0A8J5GG29-F1
#
_cell.length_a   1.000
_cell.length_b   1.000
_cell.length_c   1.000
_cell.angle_alpha   90.00
_cell.angle_beta   90.00
_cell.angle_gamma   90.00
#
_symmetry.space_group_name_H-M   'P 1'
#
loop_
_entity.id
_entity.type
_entity.pdbx_description
1 polymer ?
#
loop_
_entity_poly.entity_id
_entity_poly.type
_entity_poly.pdbx_seq_one_letter_code
_entity_poly.pdbx_strand_id
1 'polypeptide(L)'
;MATGAHLNLALLFVFIAVSASVSAASRCSSTTFSADRTFAHCRDLPHLDSSLHWTYDSAARNLSIAFVATPASPEGWVAWAINPSGGGMRGSQALIGFHQANGSMGVKTYNITEYGPIAEGRIAFQTADLAAEFPAGRCGSSGSWCCPRGCRRR
;
A
#
# COMPACT_ATOMS: atom_id res chain seq x y z
N MET A 1 -29.37 -21.04 -44.78
CA MET A 1 -29.41 -19.89 -43.85
C MET A 1 -29.23 -20.27 -42.38
N ALA A 2 -28.94 -21.53 -42.03
CA ALA A 2 -28.79 -21.96 -40.63
C ALA A 2 -27.35 -21.85 -40.07
N THR A 3 -26.32 -21.82 -40.92
CA THR A 3 -24.90 -21.87 -40.49
C THR A 3 -24.40 -20.57 -39.85
N GLY A 4 -24.95 -19.41 -40.24
CA GLY A 4 -24.58 -18.11 -39.67
C GLY A 4 -25.06 -17.90 -38.23
N ALA A 5 -26.22 -18.46 -37.87
CA ALA A 5 -26.76 -18.38 -36.52
C ALA A 5 -25.89 -19.16 -35.51
N HIS A 6 -25.37 -20.32 -35.91
CA HIS A 6 -24.47 -21.12 -35.08
C HIS A 6 -23.09 -20.46 -34.90
N LEU A 7 -22.56 -19.80 -35.95
CA LEU A 7 -21.29 -19.07 -35.87
C LEU A 7 -21.40 -17.83 -34.96
N ASN A 8 -22.50 -17.09 -35.05
CA ASN A 8 -22.78 -15.94 -34.19
C ASN A 8 -23.01 -16.35 -32.72
N LEU A 9 -23.68 -17.48 -32.48
CA LEU A 9 -23.89 -18.00 -31.13
C LEU A 9 -22.59 -18.50 -30.49
N ALA A 10 -21.71 -19.12 -31.29
CA ALA A 10 -20.37 -19.54 -30.85
C ALA A 10 -19.48 -18.34 -30.51
N LEU A 11 -19.50 -17.27 -31.32
CA LEU A 11 -18.77 -16.02 -31.04
C LEU A 11 -19.27 -15.33 -29.76
N LEU A 12 -20.58 -15.33 -29.51
CA LEU A 12 -21.17 -14.78 -28.28
C LEU A 12 -20.74 -15.58 -27.04
N PHE A 13 -20.70 -16.91 -27.15
CA PHE A 13 -20.23 -17.80 -26.08
C PHE A 13 -18.75 -17.58 -25.74
N VAL A 14 -17.90 -17.36 -26.75
CA VAL A 14 -16.48 -17.02 -26.55
C VAL A 14 -16.34 -15.64 -25.88
N PHE A 15 -17.13 -14.65 -26.28
CA PHE A 15 -17.12 -13.32 -25.65
C PHE A 15 -17.53 -13.35 -24.17
N ILE A 16 -18.55 -14.14 -23.82
CA ILE A 16 -19.00 -14.32 -22.43
C ILE A 16 -17.95 -15.08 -21.60
N ALA A 17 -17.31 -16.11 -22.16
CA ALA A 17 -16.25 -16.87 -21.48
C ALA A 17 -14.97 -16.04 -21.21
N VAL A 18 -14.60 -15.15 -22.15
CA VAL A 18 -13.47 -14.20 -21.97
C VAL A 18 -13.81 -13.10 -20.94
N SER A 19 -15.07 -12.69 -20.86
CA SER A 19 -15.52 -11.70 -19.85
C SER A 19 -15.55 -12.27 -18.43
N ALA A 20 -15.76 -13.58 -18.29
CA ALA A 20 -15.82 -14.26 -17.00
C ALA A 20 -14.44 -14.61 -16.39
N SER A 21 -13.34 -14.41 -17.14
CA SER A 21 -12.00 -14.86 -16.74
C SER A 21 -11.08 -13.77 -16.15
N VAL A 22 -11.59 -12.57 -15.84
CA VAL A 22 -10.85 -11.55 -15.06
C VAL A 22 -11.52 -11.35 -13.70
N SER A 23 -11.34 -12.30 -12.80
CA SER A 23 -11.59 -12.15 -11.37
C SER A 23 -10.70 -13.10 -10.58
N ALA A 24 -9.39 -12.82 -10.60
CA ALA A 24 -8.46 -13.37 -9.63
C ALA A 24 -7.68 -12.21 -9.00
N ALA A 25 -8.23 -11.64 -7.93
CA ALA A 25 -7.46 -10.84 -6.99
C ALA A 25 -7.69 -11.37 -5.57
N SER A 26 -7.28 -12.62 -5.35
CA SER A 26 -6.75 -13.02 -4.04
C SER A 26 -5.23 -13.07 -4.25
N ARG A 27 -4.47 -12.17 -3.64
CA ARG A 27 -4.25 -12.14 -2.20
C ARG A 27 -3.97 -10.72 -1.70
N CYS A 28 -4.25 -10.53 -0.42
CA CYS A 28 -3.39 -9.81 0.51
C CYS A 28 -3.14 -10.93 1.52
N SER A 29 -1.89 -11.39 1.64
CA SER A 29 -1.58 -12.56 2.47
C SER A 29 -2.12 -12.39 3.90
N SER A 30 -2.18 -13.45 4.69
CA SER A 30 -2.62 -13.40 6.11
C SER A 30 -1.61 -12.63 6.97
N THR A 31 -1.43 -11.35 6.67
CA THR A 31 -0.64 -10.39 7.41
C THR A 31 -1.39 -10.13 8.70
N THR A 32 -0.87 -10.66 9.79
CA THR A 32 -1.35 -10.32 11.12
C THR A 32 -0.61 -9.07 11.55
N PHE A 33 -1.36 -8.01 11.73
CA PHE A 33 -0.84 -6.77 12.28
C PHE A 33 -0.80 -6.87 13.80
N SER A 34 0.20 -6.24 14.42
CA SER A 34 0.28 -6.13 15.88
C SER A 34 -0.98 -5.46 16.45
N ALA A 35 -1.32 -5.77 17.71
CA ALA A 35 -2.50 -5.25 18.41
C ALA A 35 -3.87 -5.61 17.76
N ASP A 36 -3.98 -6.80 17.17
CA ASP A 36 -5.20 -7.37 16.58
C ASP A 36 -5.87 -6.48 15.52
N ARG A 37 -5.05 -5.80 14.74
CA ARG A 37 -5.52 -4.78 13.81
C ARG A 37 -5.94 -5.41 12.51
N THR A 38 -7.04 -4.89 11.98
CA THR A 38 -7.62 -5.34 10.72
C THR A 38 -7.91 -4.14 9.82
N PHE A 39 -7.73 -4.36 8.53
CA PHE A 39 -8.02 -3.36 7.50
C PHE A 39 -9.16 -3.87 6.62
N ALA A 40 -10.10 -2.99 6.30
CA ALA A 40 -11.30 -3.33 5.53
C ALA A 40 -10.96 -3.61 4.06
N HIS A 41 -9.89 -3.00 3.56
CA HIS A 41 -9.45 -3.11 2.18
C HIS A 41 -7.95 -3.35 2.12
N CYS A 42 -7.53 -4.01 1.05
CA CYS A 42 -6.13 -4.26 0.79
C CYS A 42 -5.90 -4.47 -0.72
N ARG A 43 -4.65 -4.28 -1.15
CA ARG A 43 -4.23 -4.43 -2.54
C ARG A 43 -2.73 -4.75 -2.60
N ASP A 44 -2.39 -5.85 -3.26
CA ASP A 44 -1.01 -6.12 -3.69
C ASP A 44 -0.61 -5.15 -4.82
N LEU A 45 0.60 -4.61 -4.71
CA LEU A 45 1.20 -3.72 -5.69
C LEU A 45 2.04 -4.52 -6.70
N PRO A 46 2.18 -4.04 -7.95
CA PRO A 46 2.81 -4.82 -9.02
C PRO A 46 4.32 -5.05 -8.85
N HIS A 47 4.96 -4.38 -7.88
CA HIS A 47 6.41 -4.41 -7.70
C HIS A 47 6.78 -4.54 -6.22
N LEU A 48 8.01 -4.97 -5.97
CA LEU A 48 8.66 -5.01 -4.66
C LEU A 48 8.01 -5.95 -3.63
N ASP A 49 7.21 -6.92 -4.10
CA ASP A 49 6.46 -7.84 -3.24
C ASP A 49 5.76 -7.10 -2.10
N SER A 50 5.04 -6.04 -2.49
CA SER A 50 4.50 -5.06 -1.55
C SER A 50 2.98 -5.02 -1.59
N SER A 51 2.37 -4.68 -0.46
CA SER A 51 0.92 -4.57 -0.33
C SER A 51 0.52 -3.34 0.48
N LEU A 52 -0.63 -2.79 0.11
CA LEU A 52 -1.25 -1.66 0.77
C LEU A 52 -2.54 -2.12 1.43
N HIS A 53 -2.70 -1.80 2.71
CA HIS A 53 -3.89 -2.12 3.51
C HIS A 53 -4.48 -0.83 4.05
N TRP A 54 -5.80 -0.65 4.00
CA TRP A 54 -6.41 0.58 4.48
C TRP A 54 -7.85 0.39 4.97
N THR A 55 -8.25 1.30 5.85
CA THR A 55 -9.63 1.51 6.30
C THR A 55 -9.90 3.00 6.31
N TYR A 56 -11.01 3.41 5.68
CA TYR A 56 -11.44 4.80 5.68
C TYR A 56 -12.73 4.95 6.46
N ASP A 57 -12.70 5.80 7.48
CA ASP A 57 -13.87 6.26 8.21
C ASP A 57 -14.27 7.64 7.65
N SER A 58 -15.37 7.68 6.90
CA SER A 58 -15.88 8.89 6.28
C SER A 58 -16.47 9.89 7.29
N ALA A 59 -17.04 9.40 8.40
CA ALA A 59 -17.62 10.25 9.44
C ALA A 59 -16.51 10.98 10.21
N ALA A 60 -15.43 10.28 10.58
CA ALA A 60 -14.27 10.87 11.22
C ALA A 60 -13.32 11.59 10.22
N ARG A 61 -13.50 11.35 8.91
CA ARG A 61 -12.58 11.74 7.83
C ARG A 61 -11.17 11.21 8.07
N ASN A 62 -11.08 9.94 8.45
CA ASN A 62 -9.88 9.32 8.98
C ASN A 62 -9.45 8.13 8.10
N LEU A 63 -8.20 8.13 7.61
CA LEU A 63 -7.64 7.06 6.77
C LEU A 63 -6.51 6.31 7.49
N SER A 64 -6.80 5.12 7.98
CA SER A 64 -5.77 4.21 8.51
C SER A 64 -5.15 3.43 7.37
N ILE A 65 -3.82 3.32 7.35
CA ILE A 65 -3.09 2.68 6.25
C ILE A 65 -1.90 1.85 6.77
N ALA A 66 -1.58 0.75 6.12
CA ALA A 66 -0.35 0.00 6.34
C ALA A 66 0.29 -0.36 5.00
N PHE A 67 1.60 -0.20 4.94
CA PHE A 67 2.40 -0.52 3.76
C PHE A 67 3.43 -1.59 4.12
N VAL A 68 3.25 -2.74 3.50
CA VAL A 68 4.01 -3.96 3.77
C VAL A 68 4.93 -4.16 2.58
N ALA A 69 6.24 -4.21 2.80
CA ALA A 69 7.22 -4.38 1.73
C ALA A 69 8.58 -4.80 2.28
N THR A 70 9.20 -5.79 1.66
CA THR A 70 10.56 -6.25 1.99
C THR A 70 11.60 -5.16 1.68
N PRO A 71 12.39 -4.69 2.67
CA PRO A 71 13.49 -3.77 2.39
C PRO A 71 14.58 -4.45 1.56
N ALA A 72 15.29 -3.68 0.74
CA ALA A 72 16.34 -4.19 -0.15
C ALA A 72 17.56 -4.77 0.59
N SER A 73 17.75 -4.42 1.87
CA SER A 73 18.78 -4.93 2.75
C SER A 73 18.25 -5.03 4.19
N PRO A 74 18.90 -5.80 5.09
CA PRO A 74 18.48 -5.91 6.50
C PRO A 74 18.39 -4.57 7.22
N GLU A 75 19.36 -3.67 6.99
CA GLU A 75 19.37 -2.29 7.51
C GLU A 75 18.73 -1.30 6.53
N GLY A 76 17.96 -1.81 5.58
CA GLY A 76 17.31 -1.03 4.55
C GLY A 76 16.12 -0.26 5.08
N TRP A 77 15.54 0.53 4.19
CA TRP A 77 14.32 1.28 4.44
C TRP A 77 13.31 0.96 3.34
N VAL A 78 12.04 1.19 3.63
CA VAL A 78 11.00 1.21 2.59
C VAL A 78 10.16 2.46 2.75
N ALA A 79 9.56 2.89 1.65
CA ALA A 79 8.77 4.10 1.63
C ALA A 79 7.49 3.89 0.83
N TRP A 80 6.45 4.59 1.26
CA TRP A 80 5.22 4.79 0.49
C TRP A 80 4.87 6.27 0.47
N ALA A 81 4.35 6.76 -0.66
CA ALA A 81 4.11 8.19 -0.84
C ALA A 81 2.83 8.47 -1.62
N ILE A 82 2.23 9.63 -1.33
CA ILE A 82 1.11 10.21 -2.08
C ILE A 82 1.60 11.45 -2.81
N ASN A 83 1.12 11.68 -4.04
CA ASN A 83 1.47 12.86 -4.83
C ASN A 83 0.29 13.83 -4.95
N PRO A 84 0.08 14.72 -3.96
CA PRO A 84 -1.04 15.67 -4.01
C PRO A 84 -0.85 16.82 -5.02
N SER A 85 0.39 17.12 -5.43
CA SER A 85 0.73 18.29 -6.25
C SER A 85 1.22 17.97 -7.67
N GLY A 86 1.21 16.72 -8.10
CA GLY A 86 1.66 16.32 -9.43
C GLY A 86 1.87 14.81 -9.60
N GLY A 87 2.52 14.42 -10.70
CA GLY A 87 2.96 13.03 -10.93
C GLY A 87 4.47 12.88 -10.74
N GLY A 88 4.91 11.79 -10.13
CA GLY A 88 6.32 11.48 -9.90
C GLY A 88 6.79 11.72 -8.46
N MET A 89 8.11 11.60 -8.23
CA MET A 89 8.69 11.69 -6.89
C MET A 89 8.73 13.13 -6.36
N ARG A 90 8.98 14.11 -7.22
CA ARG A 90 8.90 15.53 -6.84
C ARG A 90 7.44 15.94 -6.64
N GLY A 91 7.15 16.56 -5.51
CA GLY A 91 5.80 16.87 -5.05
C GLY A 91 5.16 15.74 -4.24
N SER A 92 5.89 14.64 -3.99
CA SER A 92 5.39 13.52 -3.19
C SER A 92 5.53 13.79 -1.69
N GLN A 93 4.60 13.21 -0.95
CA GLN A 93 4.57 13.22 0.50
C GLN A 93 4.73 11.78 0.97
N ALA A 94 5.89 11.48 1.53
CA ALA A 94 6.33 10.13 1.81
C ALA A 94 6.31 9.81 3.31
N LEU A 95 5.99 8.57 3.62
CA LEU A 95 6.19 7.91 4.89
C LEU A 95 7.34 6.92 4.67
N ILE A 96 8.43 7.07 5.42
CA ILE A 96 9.62 6.21 5.29
C ILE A 96 9.83 5.50 6.62
N GLY A 97 9.89 4.18 6.54
CA GLY A 97 10.22 3.30 7.65
C GLY A 97 11.66 2.81 7.55
N PHE A 98 12.42 2.94 8.65
CA PHE A 98 13.83 2.54 8.74
C PHE A 98 14.25 2.14 10.17
N HIS A 99 15.35 1.39 10.28
CA HIS A 99 16.00 1.09 11.56
C HIS A 99 16.62 2.37 12.15
N GLN A 100 16.22 2.71 13.37
CA GLN A 100 16.79 3.85 14.09
C GLN A 100 18.14 3.47 14.70
N ALA A 101 18.96 4.48 15.03
CA ALA A 101 20.29 4.27 15.63
C ALA A 101 20.26 3.51 16.96
N ASN A 102 19.13 3.51 17.67
CA ASN A 102 18.92 2.75 18.90
C ASN A 102 18.46 1.30 18.66
N GLY A 103 18.44 0.83 17.41
CA GLY A 103 18.01 -0.51 17.01
C GLY A 103 16.50 -0.71 16.91
N SER A 104 15.68 0.28 17.30
CA SER A 104 14.22 0.22 17.15
C SER A 104 13.77 0.61 15.76
N MET A 105 12.59 0.18 15.36
CA MET A 105 11.99 0.61 14.09
C MET A 105 11.30 1.96 14.26
N GLY A 106 11.43 2.85 13.27
CA GLY A 106 10.75 4.16 13.26
C GLY A 106 10.21 4.56 11.89
N VAL A 107 9.11 5.30 11.88
CA VAL A 107 8.58 5.96 10.68
C VAL A 107 8.72 7.46 10.81
N LYS A 108 9.15 8.10 9.72
CA LYS A 108 9.19 9.55 9.59
C LYS A 108 8.49 10.01 8.33
N THR A 109 8.03 11.25 8.35
CA THR A 109 7.37 11.91 7.21
C THR A 109 8.37 12.77 6.44
N TYR A 110 8.23 12.78 5.12
CA TYR A 110 9.10 13.53 4.22
C TYR A 110 8.26 14.25 3.17
N ASN A 111 8.53 15.54 2.99
CA ASN A 111 7.94 16.34 1.92
C ASN A 111 8.97 16.48 0.81
N ILE A 112 8.82 15.72 -0.28
CA ILE A 112 9.82 15.62 -1.33
C ILE A 112 9.54 16.70 -2.38
N THR A 113 10.27 17.82 -2.30
CA THR A 113 10.10 18.97 -3.21
C THR A 113 11.14 19.03 -4.33
N GLU A 114 12.19 18.20 -4.25
CA GLU A 114 13.31 18.17 -5.20
C GLU A 114 14.03 16.81 -5.20
N TYR A 115 14.84 16.57 -6.22
CA TYR A 115 15.72 15.41 -6.31
C TYR A 115 17.05 15.78 -5.65
N GLY A 116 17.20 15.45 -4.39
CA GLY A 116 18.36 15.80 -3.57
C GLY A 116 18.31 15.09 -2.22
N PRO A 117 19.14 15.50 -1.26
CA PRO A 117 19.03 15.03 0.11
C PRO A 117 17.61 15.31 0.63
N ILE A 118 16.84 14.25 0.87
CA ILE A 118 15.49 14.38 1.39
C ILE A 118 15.57 14.69 2.89
N ALA A 119 14.99 15.81 3.28
CA ALA A 119 14.88 16.21 4.68
C ALA A 119 13.56 15.71 5.27
N GLU A 120 13.62 15.29 6.53
CA GLU A 120 12.41 15.05 7.32
C GLU A 120 11.56 16.33 7.34
N GLY A 121 10.26 16.19 7.11
CA GLY A 121 9.37 17.34 7.01
C GLY A 121 7.91 16.95 7.18
N ARG A 122 7.10 17.92 7.59
CA ARG A 122 5.66 17.73 7.71
C ARG A 122 5.03 17.58 6.33
N ILE A 123 4.09 16.65 6.22
CA ILE A 123 3.25 16.47 5.03
C ILE A 123 1.90 17.20 5.21
N ALA A 124 1.13 17.34 4.13
CA ALA A 124 -0.14 18.07 4.15
C ALA A 124 -1.21 17.37 4.98
N PHE A 125 -1.12 16.04 5.10
CA PHE A 125 -2.00 15.23 5.92
C PHE A 125 -1.49 15.19 7.36
N GLN A 126 -2.39 15.38 8.32
CA GLN A 126 -2.05 15.11 9.72
C GLN A 126 -1.91 13.61 9.88
N THR A 127 -0.75 13.16 10.37
CA THR A 127 -0.47 11.77 10.70
C THR A 127 -0.51 11.60 12.21
N ALA A 128 -1.22 10.59 12.69
CA ALA A 128 -1.22 10.20 14.10
C ALA A 128 -0.69 8.77 14.21
N ASP A 129 -0.25 8.40 15.42
CA ASP A 129 0.16 7.05 15.76
C ASP A 129 1.03 6.43 14.63
N LEU A 130 2.24 6.94 14.38
CA LEU A 130 3.15 6.34 13.39
C LEU A 130 3.91 5.18 14.03
N ALA A 131 4.04 4.05 13.34
CA ALA A 131 4.72 2.87 13.84
C ALA A 131 5.32 2.05 12.71
N ALA A 132 5.98 0.98 13.12
CA ALA A 132 7.16 0.50 12.47
C ALA A 132 7.53 -0.85 13.05
N GLU A 133 7.62 -1.92 12.27
CA GLU A 133 7.72 -3.27 12.83
C GLU A 133 8.76 -4.13 12.09
N PHE A 134 9.68 -4.75 12.85
CA PHE A 134 10.71 -5.67 12.35
C PHE A 134 11.34 -6.47 13.50
N PRO A 135 11.68 -7.76 13.32
CA PRO A 135 11.18 -8.67 12.30
C PRO A 135 9.73 -8.97 12.64
N ALA A 136 8.98 -9.27 11.61
CA ALA A 136 7.58 -9.48 11.75
C ALA A 136 7.19 -10.73 12.54
N GLY A 137 6.39 -10.57 13.59
CA GLY A 137 5.56 -11.64 14.13
C GLY A 137 4.14 -11.11 14.29
N ARG A 138 3.27 -11.12 13.28
CA ARG A 138 3.12 -12.02 12.12
C ARG A 138 2.77 -11.21 10.85
N CYS A 139 3.66 -10.34 10.43
CA CYS A 139 4.01 -10.20 9.01
C CYS A 139 4.90 -11.42 8.63
N GLY A 140 4.79 -11.97 7.42
CA GLY A 140 5.57 -13.14 7.00
C GLY A 140 6.93 -12.70 6.47
N SER A 141 8.03 -13.21 7.06
CA SER A 141 9.41 -13.28 6.52
C SER A 141 10.08 -12.04 5.92
N SER A 142 9.49 -10.85 5.94
CA SER A 142 10.17 -9.64 5.47
C SER A 142 9.64 -8.37 6.12
N GLY A 143 10.53 -7.40 6.35
CA GLY A 143 10.26 -6.14 7.04
C GLY A 143 8.99 -5.46 6.53
N SER A 144 8.20 -4.85 7.42
CA SER A 144 6.88 -4.30 7.05
C SER A 144 6.52 -3.15 7.98
N TRP A 145 5.80 -2.13 7.50
CA TRP A 145 5.50 -0.93 8.31
C TRP A 145 4.00 -0.68 8.38
N CYS A 146 3.51 -0.46 9.59
CA CYS A 146 2.12 -0.12 9.83
C CYS A 146 2.04 1.34 10.19
N CYS A 147 1.15 2.13 9.57
CA CYS A 147 0.82 3.47 10.06
C CYS A 147 -0.43 3.36 10.95
N PRO A 148 -0.27 3.31 12.29
CA PRO A 148 -1.36 3.04 13.19
C PRO A 148 -2.60 3.90 13.07
N ARG A 149 -2.58 5.19 12.74
CA ARG A 149 -3.85 5.88 12.46
C ARG A 149 -3.68 6.99 11.45
N GLY A 150 -4.57 6.99 10.48
CA GLY A 150 -5.17 8.24 10.06
C GLY A 150 -4.27 9.30 9.44
N CYS A 151 -4.17 9.31 8.12
CA CYS A 151 -3.98 10.57 7.41
C CYS A 151 -5.31 11.33 7.42
N ARG A 152 -5.41 12.44 8.17
CA ARG A 152 -6.56 13.36 8.11
C ARG A 152 -6.22 14.57 7.25
N ARG A 153 -7.08 14.87 6.26
CA ARG A 153 -6.96 16.10 5.47
C ARG A 153 -7.26 17.30 6.38
N ARG A 154 -6.34 18.27 6.44
CA ARG A 154 -6.57 19.54 7.14
C ARG A 154 -7.75 20.30 6.56
#